data_AF-A0A8F1MBD0-F1
#
_entry.id   AF-A0A8F1MBD0-F1
#
_cell.length_a   1.000
_cell.length_b   1.000
_cell.length_c   1.000
_cell.angle_alpha   90.00
_cell.angle_beta   90.00
_cell.angle_gamma   90.00
#
_symmetry.space_group_name_H-M   'P 1'
#
loop_
_entity.id
_entity.type
_entity.pdbx_description
1 polymer ?
#
loop_
_entity_poly.entity_id
_entity_poly.type
_entity_poly.pdbx_seq_one_letter_code
_entity_poly.pdbx_strand_id
1 'polypeptide(L)' 'MPELPEVETVRRGLADLLPGQAVVRATVFDSPKSFPNSPTDVQQFLYGAHVTAVRRRAKVTDD' A
#
# COMPACT_ATOMS: atom_id res chain seq x y z
N MET A 1 -11.81 -9.88 8.08
CA MET A 1 -11.18 -9.29 6.88
C MET A 1 -12.08 -8.14 6.45
N PRO A 2 -11.57 -6.91 6.28
CA PRO A 2 -12.44 -5.77 6.03
C PRO A 2 -13.29 -5.98 4.77
N GLU A 3 -14.52 -5.48 4.78
CA GLU A 3 -15.44 -5.58 3.64
C GLU A 3 -15.26 -4.44 2.64
N LEU A 4 -15.83 -4.60 1.43
CA LEU A 4 -15.72 -3.61 0.36
C LEU A 4 -16.03 -2.17 0.79
N PRO A 5 -17.08 -1.89 1.60
CA PRO A 5 -17.33 -0.53 2.07
C PRO A 5 -16.22 0.02 2.95
N GLU A 6 -15.62 -0.80 3.81
CA GLU A 6 -14.54 -0.40 4.72
C GLU A 6 -13.25 -0.11 3.93
N VAL A 7 -12.95 -0.95 2.93
CA VAL A 7 -11.84 -0.75 2.01
C VAL A 7 -11.98 0.59 1.27
N GLU A 8 -13.19 0.95 0.83
CA GLU A 8 -13.41 2.23 0.16
C GLU A 8 -13.26 3.43 1.09
N THR A 9 -13.68 3.31 2.35
CA THR A 9 -13.44 4.34 3.37
C THR A 9 -11.94 4.58 3.58
N VAL A 10 -11.16 3.51 3.73
CA VAL A 10 -9.69 3.63 3.87
C VAL A 10 -9.06 4.22 2.61
N ARG A 11 -9.49 3.78 1.42
CA ARG A 11 -8.98 4.30 0.14
C ARG A 11 -9.18 5.81 0.02
N ARG A 12 -10.36 6.33 0.42
CA ARG A 12 -10.64 7.79 0.40
C ARG A 12 -9.70 8.56 1.31
N GLY A 13 -9.58 8.14 2.57
CA GLY A 13 -8.69 8.82 3.51
C GLY A 13 -7.23 8.82 3.05
N LEU A 14 -6.73 7.70 2.52
CA LEU A 14 -5.36 7.64 1.98
C LEU A 14 -5.20 8.47 0.70
N ALA A 15 -6.22 8.53 -0.16
CA ALA A 15 -6.19 9.35 -1.38
C ALA A 15 -6.12 10.85 -1.08
N ASP A 16 -6.67 11.30 0.06
CA ASP A 16 -6.61 12.70 0.47
C ASP A 16 -5.25 13.06 1.10
N LEU A 17 -4.54 12.08 1.67
CA LEU A 17 -3.35 12.32 2.49
C LEU A 17 -2.01 12.03 1.80
N LEU A 18 -1.97 11.03 0.91
CA LEU A 18 -0.71 10.49 0.39
C LEU A 18 -0.21 11.09 -0.93
N PRO A 19 -1.05 11.48 -1.91
CA PRO A 19 -0.52 11.98 -3.18
C PRO A 19 0.47 13.14 -3.02
N GLY A 20 1.58 13.08 -3.75
CA GLY A 20 2.69 14.03 -3.68
C GLY A 20 3.69 13.76 -2.55
N GLN A 21 3.39 12.87 -1.61
CA GLN A 21 4.34 12.48 -0.55
C GLN A 21 5.39 11.50 -1.09
N ALA A 22 6.64 11.67 -0.67
CA ALA A 22 7.75 10.77 -0.99
C ALA A 22 7.95 9.71 0.12
N VAL A 23 8.25 8.48 -0.27
CA VAL A 23 8.58 7.41 0.68
C VAL A 23 10.03 7.53 1.11
N VAL A 24 10.27 8.07 2.30
CA VAL A 24 11.64 8.24 2.85
C VAL A 24 12.18 6.94 3.45
N ARG A 25 11.31 6.14 4.07
CA ARG A 25 11.66 4.88 4.73
C ARG A 25 10.44 3.96 4.79
N ALA A 26 10.70 2.66 4.82
CA ALA A 26 9.72 1.61 4.99
C ALA A 26 10.34 0.51 5.87
N THR A 27 9.55 -0.04 6.77
CA THR A 27 9.92 -1.18 7.62
C THR A 27 8.98 -2.33 7.25
N VAL A 28 9.55 -3.50 6.95
CA VAL A 28 8.77 -4.69 6.60
C VAL A 28 8.50 -5.50 7.86
N PHE A 29 7.22 -5.79 8.09
CA PHE A 29 6.78 -6.71 9.14
C PHE A 29 6.34 -8.00 8.43
N ASP A 30 7.21 -9.00 8.43
CA ASP A 30 6.99 -10.29 7.77
C ASP A 30 5.88 -11.09 8.48
N SER A 31 4.64 -10.74 8.15
CA SER A 31 3.43 -11.40 8.62
C SER A 31 2.95 -12.42 7.60
N PRO A 32 2.37 -13.56 8.03
CA PRO A 32 1.70 -14.49 7.11
C PRO A 32 0.57 -13.88 6.28
N LYS A 33 0.07 -12.69 6.63
CA LYS A 33 -0.98 -11.94 5.89
C LYS A 33 -0.43 -10.86 4.96
N SER A 34 0.90 -10.75 4.86
CA SER A 34 1.56 -9.76 3.99
C SER A 34 1.71 -10.32 2.58
N PHE A 35 1.49 -9.48 1.57
CA PHE A 35 1.88 -9.83 0.20
C PHE A 35 3.41 -9.95 0.12
N PRO A 36 3.94 -11.05 -0.40
CA PRO A 36 5.38 -11.21 -0.57
C PRO A 36 5.87 -10.21 -1.62
N ASN A 37 6.89 -9.43 -1.26
CA ASN A 37 7.56 -8.49 -2.16
C ASN A 37 9.06 -8.79 -2.16
N SER A 38 9.70 -8.71 -3.33
CA SER A 38 11.16 -8.81 -3.45
C SER A 38 11.84 -7.67 -2.67
N PRO A 39 12.73 -7.97 -1.71
CA PRO A 39 13.44 -6.93 -0.96
C PRO A 39 14.28 -6.00 -1.86
N THR A 40 14.80 -6.54 -2.97
CA THR A 40 15.55 -5.77 -3.97
C THR A 40 14.65 -4.79 -4.71
N ASP A 41 13.46 -5.21 -5.10
CA ASP A 41 12.51 -4.33 -5.82
C ASP A 41 12.00 -3.22 -4.89
N VAL A 42 11.74 -3.53 -3.62
CA VAL A 42 11.38 -2.53 -2.62
C VAL A 42 12.50 -1.50 -2.48
N GLN A 43 13.76 -1.94 -2.35
CA GLN A 43 14.89 -1.01 -2.27
C GLN A 43 15.05 -0.13 -3.51
N GLN A 44 14.93 -0.72 -4.70
CA GLN A 44 15.17 -0.02 -5.96
C GLN A 44 14.04 0.93 -6.34
N PHE A 45 12.78 0.57 -6.07
CA PHE A 45 11.63 1.28 -6.63
C PHE A 45 10.77 2.00 -5.60
N LEU A 46 10.78 1.59 -4.32
CA LEU A 46 9.91 2.22 -3.32
C LEU A 46 10.56 3.48 -2.72
N TYR A 47 11.83 3.41 -2.33
CA TYR A 47 12.48 4.52 -1.63
C TYR A 47 12.69 5.72 -2.54
N GLY A 48 12.24 6.90 -2.08
CA GLY A 48 12.23 8.15 -2.86
C GLY A 48 11.09 8.25 -3.87
N ALA A 49 10.31 7.18 -4.09
CA ALA A 49 9.15 7.24 -4.96
C ALA A 49 8.06 8.13 -4.37
N HIS A 50 7.34 8.82 -5.24
CA HIS A 50 6.23 9.67 -4.87
C HIS A 50 4.91 8.94 -5.12
N VAL A 51 4.01 9.01 -4.15
CA VAL A 51 2.65 8.49 -4.34
C VAL A 51 1.93 9.40 -5.34
N THR A 52 1.42 8.82 -6.43
CA THR A 52 0.69 9.57 -7.46
C THR A 52 -0.83 9.46 -7.30
N ALA A 53 -1.32 8.30 -6.82
CA ALA A 53 -2.73 8.06 -6.56
C ALA A 53 -2.92 6.85 -5.64
N VAL A 54 -4.04 6.81 -4.93
CA VAL A 54 -4.49 5.62 -4.19
C VAL A 54 -5.75 5.06 -4.83
N ARG A 55 -5.69 3.81 -5.30
CA ARG A 55 -6.76 3.13 -6.03
C ARG A 55 -7.14 1.84 -5.33
N ARG A 56 -8.40 1.42 -5.49
CA ARG A 56 -8.91 0.13 -5.01
C ARG A 56 -8.98 -0.85 -6.18
N ARG A 57 -8.48 -2.07 -5.99
CA ARG A 57 -8.71 -3.21 -6.89
C ARG A 57 -9.42 -4.31 -6.09
N ALA A 58 -10.75 -4.22 -6.01
CA ALA A 58 -11.60 -5.12 -5.21
C ALA A 58 -11.14 -5.23 -3.73
N LYS A 59 -11.64 -6.26 -3.02
CA LYS A 59 -11.07 -6.75 -1.77
C LYS A 59 -10.07 -7.83 -2.18
N VAL A 60 -8.79 -7.63 -1.88
CA VAL A 60 -7.77 -8.64 -2.17
C VAL A 60 -7.80 -9.63 -1.02
N THR A 61 -8.12 -10.88 -1.33
CA THR A 61 -8.15 -11.97 -0.38
C THR A 61 -6.96 -12.88 -0.60
N ASP A 62 -6.30 -13.31 0.48
CA ASP A 62 -5.39 -14.45 0.44
C ASP A 62 -6.26 -15.71 0.30
N ASP A 63 -6.37 -16.22 -0.93
CA ASP A 63 -6.79 -17.59 -1.26
C ASP A 63 -5.74 -18.16 -2.22
#